data_AF-A0AA50WGC7-F1
#
_entry.id   AF-A0AA50WGC7-F1
#
_cell.length_a   1.000
_cell.length_b   1.000
_cell.length_c   1.000
_cell.angle_alpha   90.00
_cell.angle_beta   90.00
_cell.angle_gamma   90.00
#
_symmetry.space_group_name_H-M   'P 1'
#
loop_
_entity.id
_entity.type
_entity.pdbx_description
1 polymer ?
#
loop_
_entity_poly.entity_id
_entity_poly.type
_entity_poly.pdbx_seq_one_letter_code
_entity_poly.pdbx_strand_id
1 'polypeptide(L)'
;MATKSIASATVRAVKKRILPSRAALILTPSAVQKVKQIMSKEEAKGFIGLKVGVRQRGCNGLSYTLDYASTKGKLDEEVKQDGVTIIIDKKA
;
A
#
# COMPACT_ATOMS: atom_id res chain seq x y z
N MET A 1 -50.25 19.84 37.47
CA MET A 1 -49.78 18.63 36.75
C MET A 1 -48.79 19.06 35.68
N ALA A 2 -47.71 18.31 35.52
CA ALA A 2 -46.38 18.78 35.12
C ALA A 2 -46.18 19.14 33.63
N THR A 3 -45.43 20.23 33.39
CA THR A 3 -44.90 20.67 32.10
C THR A 3 -43.66 19.87 31.72
N LYS A 4 -43.72 19.07 30.64
CA LYS A 4 -42.57 18.35 30.09
C LYS A 4 -41.76 19.24 29.15
N SER A 5 -40.57 19.62 29.59
CA SER A 5 -39.51 20.19 28.75
C SER A 5 -38.94 19.11 27.83
N ILE A 6 -38.88 19.38 26.53
CA ILE A 6 -38.26 18.52 25.52
C ILE A 6 -36.90 19.15 25.21
N ALA A 7 -35.85 18.68 25.88
CA ALA A 7 -34.48 19.05 25.55
C ALA A 7 -34.06 18.30 24.27
N SER A 8 -33.93 19.02 23.15
CA SER A 8 -33.34 18.48 21.93
C SER A 8 -31.81 18.52 22.05
N ALA A 9 -31.19 17.34 22.15
CA ALA A 9 -29.74 17.21 22.17
C ALA A 9 -29.18 17.39 20.75
N THR A 10 -28.64 18.57 20.46
CA THR A 10 -27.93 18.81 19.20
C THR A 10 -26.54 18.17 19.26
N VAL A 11 -26.35 17.05 18.56
CA VAL A 11 -25.02 16.43 18.43
C VAL A 11 -24.16 17.29 17.51
N ARG A 12 -23.05 17.82 18.05
CA ARG A 12 -22.08 18.61 17.30
C ARG A 12 -21.28 17.66 16.39
N ALA A 13 -21.46 17.76 15.08
CA ALA A 13 -20.74 16.94 14.12
C ALA A 13 -19.23 17.23 14.19
N VAL A 14 -18.44 16.26 14.64
CA VAL A 14 -16.98 16.33 14.64
C VAL A 14 -16.50 16.07 13.21
N LYS A 15 -15.92 17.09 12.57
CA LYS A 15 -15.33 16.98 11.23
C LYS A 15 -14.14 16.01 11.29
N LYS A 16 -14.33 14.79 10.77
CA LYS A 16 -13.30 13.76 10.69
C LYS A 16 -12.13 14.32 9.88
N ARG A 17 -10.97 14.53 10.53
CA ARG A 17 -9.74 14.92 9.82
C ARG A 17 -9.30 13.73 8.98
N ILE A 18 -9.42 13.85 7.66
CA ILE A 18 -8.87 12.88 6.72
C ILE A 18 -7.37 13.20 6.65
N LEU A 19 -6.56 12.50 7.46
CA LEU A 19 -5.12 12.57 7.30
C LEU A 19 -4.76 11.83 6.00
N PRO A 20 -3.80 12.33 5.20
CA PRO A 20 -3.31 11.60 4.04
C PRO A 20 -2.75 10.26 4.51
N SER A 21 -3.16 9.16 3.87
CA SER A 21 -2.59 7.84 4.14
C SER A 21 -1.11 7.89 3.77
N ARG A 22 -0.25 7.47 4.70
CA ARG A 22 1.18 7.28 4.40
C ARG A 22 1.31 6.15 3.37
N ALA A 23 2.30 6.25 2.49
CA ALA A 23 2.63 5.16 1.57
C ALA A 23 2.94 3.89 2.37
N ALA A 24 2.48 2.73 1.87
CA ALA A 24 2.68 1.45 2.55
C ALA A 24 4.16 1.10 2.76
N LEU A 25 5.05 1.54 1.86
CA LEU A 25 6.50 1.32 1.95
C LEU A 25 7.27 2.58 1.51
N ILE A 26 8.50 2.71 2.00
CA ILE A 26 9.43 3.77 1.62
C ILE A 26 10.68 3.11 1.04
N LEU A 27 11.09 3.52 -0.16
CA LEU A 27 12.32 3.05 -0.77
C LEU A 27 13.49 3.94 -0.41
N THR A 28 14.63 3.31 -0.11
CA THR A 28 15.90 4.02 -0.01
C THR A 28 16.42 4.37 -1.41
N PRO A 29 17.26 5.40 -1.55
CA PRO A 29 17.84 5.78 -2.84
C PRO A 29 18.56 4.62 -3.55
N SER A 30 19.28 3.80 -2.78
CA SER A 30 19.97 2.62 -3.30
C SER A 30 18.99 1.54 -3.81
N ALA A 31 17.86 1.35 -3.12
CA ALA A 31 16.82 0.42 -3.55
C ALA A 31 16.20 0.87 -4.87
N VAL A 32 15.90 2.16 -5.03
CA VAL A 32 15.40 2.73 -6.29
C VAL A 32 16.35 2.44 -7.43
N GLN A 33 17.66 2.67 -7.25
CA GLN A 33 18.66 2.37 -8.28
C GLN A 33 18.69 0.88 -8.63
N LYS A 34 18.61 0.00 -7.63
CA LYS A 34 18.62 -1.45 -7.84
C LYS A 34 17.40 -1.92 -8.63
N VAL A 35 16.21 -1.39 -8.31
CA VAL A 35 14.99 -1.74 -9.04
C VAL A 35 15.04 -1.23 -10.48
N LYS A 36 15.56 -0.01 -10.71
CA LYS A 36 15.80 0.50 -12.07
C LYS A 36 16.73 -0.41 -12.87
N GLN A 37 17.82 -0.88 -12.27
CA GLN A 37 18.72 -1.84 -12.92
C GLN A 37 18.04 -3.16 -13.27
N ILE A 38 17.22 -3.69 -12.36
CA ILE A 38 16.45 -4.92 -12.59
C ILE A 38 15.46 -4.72 -13.75
N MET A 39 14.73 -3.61 -13.77
CA MET A 39 13.75 -3.29 -14.82
C MET A 39 14.40 -2.94 -16.17
N SER A 40 15.68 -2.58 -16.18
CA SER A 40 16.44 -2.33 -17.42
C SER A 40 16.86 -3.61 -18.14
N LYS A 41 16.73 -4.78 -17.49
CA LYS A 41 17.04 -6.08 -18.10
C LYS A 41 15.96 -6.48 -19.10
N GLU A 42 16.33 -7.27 -20.11
CA GLU A 42 15.40 -7.69 -21.16
C GLU A 42 14.25 -8.55 -20.63
N GLU A 43 14.51 -9.34 -19.60
CA GLU A 43 13.52 -10.15 -18.88
C GLU A 43 12.39 -9.33 -18.27
N ALA A 44 12.63 -8.04 -17.98
CA ALA A 44 11.66 -7.14 -17.36
C ALA A 44 10.88 -6.30 -18.40
N LYS A 45 11.19 -6.43 -19.70
CA LYS A 45 10.47 -5.72 -20.77
C LYS A 45 9.01 -6.20 -20.82
N GLY A 46 8.06 -5.30 -20.55
CA GLY A 46 6.63 -5.58 -20.57
C GLY A 46 5.97 -5.72 -19.19
N PHE A 47 6.74 -5.64 -18.10
CA PHE A 47 6.22 -5.60 -16.74
C PHE A 47 6.05 -4.14 -16.27
N ILE A 48 5.00 -3.86 -15.49
CA ILE A 48 4.69 -2.53 -14.94
C ILE A 48 5.66 -2.17 -13.80
N GLY A 49 6.13 -3.18 -13.07
CA GLY A 49 6.94 -2.99 -11.87
C GLY A 49 7.32 -4.31 -11.19
N LEU A 50 7.88 -4.19 -9.99
CA LEU A 50 8.07 -5.32 -9.08
C LEU A 50 6.88 -5.47 -8.14
N LYS A 51 6.62 -6.70 -7.73
CA LYS A 51 5.58 -7.09 -6.81
C LYS A 51 6.19 -7.63 -5.52
N VAL A 52 5.79 -7.07 -4.39
CA VAL A 52 6.21 -7.49 -3.06
C VAL A 52 5.12 -8.39 -2.50
N GLY A 53 5.48 -9.65 -2.24
CA GLY A 53 4.64 -10.64 -1.57
C GLY A 53 5.24 -11.06 -0.23
N VAL A 54 4.41 -11.70 0.60
CA VAL A 54 4.85 -12.35 1.83
C VAL A 54 4.50 -13.83 1.74
N ARG A 55 5.47 -14.70 2.05
CA ARG A 55 5.31 -16.16 2.09
C ARG A 55 5.67 -16.68 3.48
N GLN A 56 4.91 -17.66 3.94
CA GLN A 56 5.18 -18.31 5.22
C GLN A 56 6.40 -19.24 5.08
N ARG A 57 7.31 -19.17 6.06
CA ARG A 57 8.53 -19.99 6.15
C ARG A 57 8.62 -20.61 7.55
N GLY A 58 8.57 -21.94 7.62
CA GLY A 58 8.71 -22.66 8.89
C GLY A 58 7.53 -22.42 9.85
N CYS A 59 7.78 -22.57 11.15
CA CYS A 59 6.72 -22.56 12.17
C CYS A 59 6.08 -21.17 12.35
N ASN A 60 6.89 -20.10 12.40
CA ASN A 60 6.42 -18.71 12.61
C ASN A 60 7.12 -17.67 11.71
N GLY A 61 7.87 -18.10 10.69
CA GLY A 61 8.61 -17.18 9.84
C GLY A 61 7.78 -16.62 8.69
N LEU A 62 8.05 -15.37 8.33
CA LEU A 62 7.55 -14.73 7.12
C LEU A 62 8.76 -14.30 6.28
N SER A 63 8.67 -14.51 4.98
CA SER A 63 9.67 -14.12 4.00
C SER A 63 9.05 -13.22 2.95
N TYR A 64 9.71 -12.11 2.63
CA TYR A 64 9.33 -11.27 1.50
C TYR A 64 9.77 -11.91 0.18
N THR A 65 8.93 -11.82 -0.85
CA THR A 65 9.25 -12.22 -2.22
C THR A 65 9.12 -11.04 -3.16
N LEU A 66 10.04 -10.96 -4.13
CA LEU A 66 10.04 -9.95 -5.19
C LEU A 66 9.80 -10.65 -6.51
N ASP A 67 8.61 -10.45 -7.07
CA ASP A 67 8.19 -11.02 -8.35
C ASP A 67 7.99 -9.90 -9.39
N TYR A 68 8.01 -10.21 -10.68
CA TYR A 68 7.65 -9.23 -11.71
C TYR A 68 6.12 -9.12 -11.85
N ALA A 69 5.57 -7.91 -11.94
CA ALA A 69 4.13 -7.70 -12.12
C ALA A 69 3.79 -7.12 -13.49
N SER A 70 2.99 -7.87 -14.26
CA SER A 70 2.45 -7.43 -15.56
C SER A 70 1.17 -6.60 -15.40
N THR A 71 0.39 -6.83 -14.35
CA THR A 71 -0.88 -6.16 -14.09
C THR A 71 -1.08 -5.88 -12.60
N LYS A 72 -1.89 -4.86 -12.30
CA LYS A 72 -2.30 -4.53 -10.93
C LYS A 72 -3.58 -5.26 -10.57
N GLY A 73 -3.58 -5.99 -9.45
CA GLY A 73 -4.80 -6.57 -8.88
C GLY A 73 -5.70 -5.51 -8.26
N LYS A 74 -7.02 -5.78 -8.18
CA LYS A 74 -8.00 -4.83 -7.60
C LYS A 74 -7.74 -4.47 -6.14
N LEU A 75 -7.05 -5.34 -5.42
CA LEU A 75 -6.78 -5.22 -3.99
C LEU A 75 -5.29 -5.02 -3.71
N ASP A 76 -4.48 -4.86 -4.75
CA ASP A 76 -3.05 -4.62 -4.63
C ASP A 76 -2.82 -3.12 -4.50
N GLU A 77 -1.95 -2.73 -3.58
CA GLU A 77 -1.56 -1.33 -3.39
C GLU A 77 -0.41 -1.00 -4.34
N GLU A 78 -0.46 0.18 -4.96
CA GLU A 78 0.56 0.62 -5.90
C GLU A 78 1.32 1.81 -5.30
N VAL A 79 2.63 1.63 -5.13
CA VAL A 79 3.54 2.65 -4.62
C VAL A 79 4.41 3.12 -5.77
N LYS A 80 4.33 4.43 -6.07
CA LYS A 80 5.17 5.10 -7.06
C LYS A 80 6.17 5.99 -6.35
N GLN A 81 7.45 5.75 -6.59
CA GLN A 81 8.51 6.56 -6.01
C GLN A 81 9.67 6.69 -7.00
N ASP A 82 10.13 7.93 -7.23
CA ASP A 82 11.32 8.24 -8.03
C ASP A 82 11.36 7.60 -9.43
N GLY A 83 10.18 7.44 -10.05
CA GLY A 83 9.99 6.82 -11.36
C GLY A 83 9.97 5.29 -11.38
N VAL A 84 9.91 4.66 -10.21
CA VAL A 84 9.76 3.21 -10.03
C VAL A 84 8.36 2.90 -9.52
N THR A 85 7.75 1.86 -10.07
CA THR A 85 6.46 1.35 -9.62
C THR A 85 6.65 0.03 -8.87
N ILE A 86 6.11 -0.04 -7.66
CA ILE A 86 6.06 -1.26 -6.86
C ILE A 86 4.60 -1.58 -6.54
N ILE A 87 4.24 -2.84 -6.68
CA ILE A 87 2.93 -3.37 -6.38
C ILE A 87 3.05 -4.22 -5.11
N ILE A 88 2.18 -4.00 -4.14
CA ILE A 88 2.16 -4.76 -2.89
C ILE A 88 0.97 -5.71 -2.96
N ASP A 89 1.24 -7.00 -2.74
CA ASP A 89 0.19 -8.00 -2.64
C ASP A 89 -0.75 -7.67 -1.48
N LYS A 90 -2.06 -7.87 -1.66
CA LYS A 90 -3.04 -7.74 -0.57
C LYS A 90 -2.69 -8.55 0.70
N LYS A 91 -1.97 -9.67 0.54
CA LYS A 91 -1.57 -10.55 1.66
C LYS A 91 -0.39 -9.99 2.47
N ALA A 92 0.34 -9.04 1.91
CA ALA A 92 1.53 -8.44 2.51
C ALA A 92 1.18 -7.32 3.49
#